data_AF-A0A4S2LCQ0-F1
#
_entry.id   AF-A0A4S2LCQ0-F1
#
_cell.length_a   1.000
_cell.length_b   1.000
_cell.length_c   1.000
_cell.angle_alpha   90.00
_cell.angle_beta   90.00
_cell.angle_gamma   90.00
#
_symmetry.space_group_name_H-M   'P 1'
#
loop_
_entity.id
_entity.type
_entity.pdbx_description
1 polymer ?
#
loop_
_entity_poly.entity_id
_entity_poly.type
_entity_poly.pdbx_seq_one_letter_code
_entity_poly.pdbx_strand_id
1 'polypeptide(L)'
;MTSLLFRIGFFAAVFIYIAFQATWSSATRCKHEVPPVSSVITRVAVYPKRRFLRQLSPSSLRIHVHYDESVRLLSDFDEIKTNVLNVAVQFWQSALRLRFHSTISKLLLDRSCLGGLTKLRTLNQQLLTFCVNGCHDVTKCGPLAIPEEHLSRCRYIKNGSHMLSGNQGHGLKDTDFILYIGSLPTARCHTGKVLGYAAHCQLASQTDRPIAGYINFCPNTLGSRVSDRVRSLFVTKHELLHALGFSSSLFAMYRDHQNRPLTPRDPTTQLPALGLAKIGSHAVYQWSDKVVRVVERRWMSAYGNHTKLAHIVVTPTVLQVARKFFDCPTLDGVELEDQDEVGVFLTHWEKRLLENELMTATYTNSYRVSPITLAMMEDTGWYLANYTMSHDFSWGGGLGCSFAMASCLEYMLEQRQMGRQINPFCQQIQPPLHRTEDTGVQVSCTPDGVSYGFCNLIHHPKPLPREYVYFVQGRQSFNTSFQEPELAGGFGTDRGKPLDTVGGKIALANYCPYYQLLCRT
;
A
#
# COMPACT_ATOMS: atom_id res chain seq x y z
N MET A 1 48.13 19.62 -34.88
CA MET A 1 47.47 20.04 -33.62
C MET A 1 45.95 19.99 -33.75
N THR A 2 45.37 18.85 -34.12
CA THR A 2 43.93 18.72 -34.43
C THR A 2 43.32 17.38 -34.02
N SER A 3 43.98 16.60 -33.13
CA SER A 3 43.40 15.35 -32.60
C SER A 3 43.30 15.28 -31.07
N LEU A 4 43.76 16.31 -30.34
CA LEU A 4 43.68 16.33 -28.87
C LEU A 4 42.45 17.07 -28.32
N LEU A 5 41.79 17.91 -29.13
CA LEU A 5 40.63 18.71 -28.70
C LEU A 5 39.28 17.96 -28.77
N PHE A 6 39.21 16.85 -29.50
CA PHE A 6 37.96 16.08 -29.66
C PHE A 6 37.70 15.03 -28.57
N ARG A 7 38.71 14.68 -27.76
CA ARG A 7 38.55 13.72 -26.65
C ARG A 7 38.15 14.36 -25.32
N ILE A 8 38.32 15.68 -25.18
CA ILE A 8 37.96 16.41 -23.95
C ILE A 8 36.47 16.83 -23.99
N GLY A 9 35.91 17.08 -25.17
CA GLY A 9 34.49 17.47 -25.33
C GLY A 9 33.47 16.34 -25.12
N PHE A 10 33.87 15.08 -25.31
CA PHE A 10 32.93 13.94 -25.20
C PHE A 10 32.79 13.42 -23.75
N PHE A 11 33.84 13.54 -22.93
CA PHE A 11 33.76 13.21 -21.49
C PHE A 11 33.03 14.27 -20.68
N ALA A 12 33.10 15.55 -21.06
CA ALA A 12 32.36 16.62 -20.40
C ALA A 12 30.84 16.55 -20.64
N ALA A 13 30.41 16.12 -21.83
CA ALA A 13 28.99 16.04 -22.19
C ALA A 13 28.24 14.89 -21.48
N VAL A 14 28.92 13.78 -21.18
CA VAL A 14 28.34 12.63 -20.45
C VAL A 14 28.21 12.93 -18.94
N PHE A 15 29.11 13.73 -18.36
CA PHE A 15 29.01 14.14 -16.96
C PHE A 15 27.95 15.23 -16.72
N ILE A 16 27.76 16.16 -17.66
CA ILE A 16 26.74 17.21 -17.53
C ILE A 16 25.31 16.65 -17.65
N TYR A 17 25.11 15.51 -18.32
CA TYR A 17 23.79 14.86 -18.38
C TYR A 17 23.42 14.09 -17.09
N ILE A 18 24.42 13.73 -16.27
CA ILE A 18 24.21 13.11 -14.94
C ILE A 18 23.93 14.20 -13.88
N ALA A 19 24.46 15.41 -14.06
CA ALA A 19 24.27 16.53 -13.12
C ALA A 19 22.87 17.17 -13.16
N PHE A 20 22.07 16.97 -14.22
CA PHE A 20 20.74 17.60 -14.36
C PHE A 20 19.55 16.81 -13.79
N GLN A 21 19.77 15.66 -13.12
CA GLN A 21 18.71 14.93 -12.40
C GLN A 21 18.77 15.01 -10.87
N ALA A 22 19.60 15.89 -10.30
CA ALA A 22 19.46 16.30 -8.90
C ALA A 22 18.45 17.45 -8.74
N THR A 23 17.34 17.42 -9.49
CA THR A 23 16.12 18.02 -8.94
C THR A 23 15.76 17.20 -7.72
N TRP A 24 15.27 17.85 -6.67
CA TRP A 24 14.79 17.19 -5.46
C TRP A 24 13.79 16.10 -5.87
N SER A 25 14.25 14.86 -6.02
CA SER A 25 13.36 13.76 -6.35
C SER A 25 12.56 13.50 -5.10
N SER A 26 11.38 14.15 -5.03
CA SER A 26 10.36 13.74 -4.11
C SER A 26 10.09 12.28 -4.50
N ALA A 27 10.45 11.34 -3.61
CA ALA A 27 10.23 9.93 -3.86
C ALA A 27 8.81 9.74 -4.39
N THR A 28 8.65 9.01 -5.48
CA THR A 28 7.33 8.79 -6.07
C THR A 28 6.47 8.10 -5.02
N ARG A 29 5.38 8.76 -4.62
CA ARG A 29 4.53 8.31 -3.50
C ARG A 29 3.36 7.51 -4.04
N CYS A 30 2.93 6.55 -3.26
CA CYS A 30 1.67 5.86 -3.47
C CYS A 30 0.63 6.62 -2.66
N LYS A 31 -0.43 7.07 -3.32
CA LYS A 31 -1.56 7.73 -2.66
C LYS A 31 -2.80 6.92 -2.99
N HIS A 32 -3.23 6.13 -2.03
CA HIS A 32 -4.46 5.37 -2.11
C HIS A 32 -5.63 6.25 -1.74
N GLU A 33 -6.57 6.49 -2.67
CA GLU A 33 -7.78 7.21 -2.31
C GLU A 33 -8.92 6.26 -1.98
N VAL A 34 -9.35 6.35 -0.73
CA VAL A 34 -10.49 5.60 -0.23
C VAL A 34 -11.78 6.07 -0.91
N PRO A 35 -12.59 5.16 -1.48
CA PRO A 35 -13.84 5.54 -2.11
C PRO A 35 -14.82 6.11 -1.07
N PRO A 36 -15.58 7.17 -1.39
CA PRO A 36 -16.68 7.62 -0.54
C PRO A 36 -17.67 6.49 -0.27
N VAL A 37 -18.17 6.37 0.96
CA VAL A 37 -19.13 5.32 1.34
C VAL A 37 -20.37 5.29 0.43
N SER A 38 -20.87 6.45 0.01
CA SER A 38 -22.02 6.56 -0.90
C SER A 38 -21.76 6.07 -2.31
N SER A 39 -20.48 5.97 -2.72
CA SER A 39 -20.09 5.50 -4.05
C SER A 39 -19.94 3.98 -4.14
N VAL A 40 -19.87 3.29 -3.00
CA VAL A 40 -19.69 1.83 -2.95
C VAL A 40 -21.05 1.15 -2.83
N ILE A 41 -21.38 0.31 -3.82
CA ILE A 41 -22.61 -0.47 -3.77
C ILE A 41 -22.37 -1.71 -2.93
N THR A 42 -23.08 -1.80 -1.81
CA THR A 42 -23.00 -2.96 -0.92
C THR A 42 -24.17 -3.91 -1.18
N ARG A 43 -24.08 -5.12 -0.65
CA ARG A 43 -25.15 -6.13 -0.74
C ARG A 43 -25.50 -6.53 -2.17
N VAL A 44 -24.49 -6.65 -3.02
CA VAL A 44 -24.64 -7.11 -4.40
C VAL A 44 -24.83 -8.63 -4.43
N ALA A 45 -25.76 -9.06 -5.28
CA ALA A 45 -26.12 -10.47 -5.39
C ALA A 45 -24.96 -11.28 -5.96
N VAL A 46 -24.44 -12.19 -5.13
CA VAL A 46 -23.54 -13.24 -5.57
C VAL A 46 -24.27 -14.53 -5.23
N TYR A 47 -24.59 -15.37 -6.21
CA TYR A 47 -25.37 -16.59 -5.98
C TYR A 47 -24.46 -17.77 -5.63
N PRO A 48 -24.27 -18.13 -4.34
CA PRO A 48 -23.69 -19.42 -4.02
C PRO A 48 -24.79 -20.47 -4.17
N LYS A 49 -24.52 -21.54 -4.93
CA LYS A 49 -25.23 -22.78 -4.62
C LYS A 49 -24.74 -23.21 -3.25
N ARG A 50 -25.66 -23.35 -2.29
CA ARG A 50 -25.42 -24.07 -1.04
C ARG A 50 -25.09 -25.52 -1.38
N ARG A 51 -23.82 -25.80 -1.63
CA ARG A 51 -23.26 -27.12 -1.43
C ARG A 51 -22.06 -26.94 -0.52
N PHE A 52 -22.26 -27.28 0.75
CA PHE A 52 -21.17 -27.75 1.61
C PHE A 52 -20.63 -29.06 1.01
N LEU A 53 -20.01 -28.99 -0.17
CA LEU A 53 -19.24 -30.10 -0.68
C LEU A 53 -17.89 -30.02 0.02
N ARG A 54 -17.72 -30.93 0.99
CA ARG A 54 -16.52 -31.20 1.79
C ARG A 54 -15.28 -31.59 0.95
N GLN A 55 -15.24 -31.28 -0.35
CA GLN A 55 -14.30 -31.84 -1.33
C GLN A 55 -14.05 -30.97 -2.59
N LEU A 56 -14.35 -29.67 -2.59
CA LEU A 56 -13.80 -28.79 -3.65
C LEU A 56 -12.53 -28.15 -3.12
N SER A 57 -11.38 -28.50 -3.71
CA SER A 57 -10.12 -27.80 -3.50
C SER A 57 -10.36 -26.29 -3.66
N PRO A 58 -9.82 -25.43 -2.77
CA PRO A 58 -10.00 -23.99 -2.89
C PRO A 58 -9.58 -23.54 -4.30
N SER A 59 -10.52 -22.97 -5.06
CA SER A 59 -10.22 -22.46 -6.39
C SER A 59 -9.38 -21.19 -6.27
N SER A 60 -8.35 -21.06 -7.10
CA SER A 60 -7.63 -19.79 -7.28
C SER A 60 -8.60 -18.65 -7.56
N LEU A 61 -8.29 -17.47 -7.05
CA LEU A 61 -9.06 -16.26 -7.32
C LEU A 61 -9.09 -16.00 -8.84
N ARG A 62 -10.27 -15.79 -9.42
CA ARG A 62 -10.41 -15.46 -10.84
C ARG A 62 -10.76 -13.98 -11.02
N ILE A 63 -9.84 -13.26 -11.64
CA ILE A 63 -9.93 -11.82 -11.90
C ILE A 63 -10.18 -11.61 -13.38
N HIS A 64 -11.35 -11.04 -13.71
CA HIS A 64 -11.60 -10.55 -15.07
C HIS A 64 -11.12 -9.11 -15.17
N VAL A 65 -10.34 -8.81 -16.21
CA VAL A 65 -9.84 -7.46 -16.46
C VAL A 65 -10.60 -6.84 -17.63
N HIS A 66 -11.24 -5.71 -17.39
CA HIS A 66 -11.87 -4.90 -18.42
C HIS A 66 -11.07 -3.61 -18.63
N TYR A 67 -10.53 -3.43 -19.83
CA TYR A 67 -9.77 -2.23 -20.18
C TYR A 67 -10.71 -1.16 -20.71
N ASP A 68 -10.63 0.04 -20.17
CA ASP A 68 -11.28 1.22 -20.74
C ASP A 68 -10.61 1.63 -22.07
N GLU A 69 -11.32 2.37 -22.91
CA GLU A 69 -10.82 2.88 -24.18
C GLU A 69 -9.53 3.70 -24.00
N SER A 70 -9.41 4.47 -22.92
CA SER A 70 -8.21 5.26 -22.60
C SER A 70 -6.92 4.44 -22.50
N VAL A 71 -7.02 3.14 -22.21
CA VAL A 71 -5.86 2.23 -22.12
C VAL A 71 -5.68 1.46 -23.43
N ARG A 72 -6.78 1.07 -24.08
CA ARG A 72 -6.74 0.37 -25.37
C ARG A 72 -6.13 1.20 -26.50
N LEU A 73 -6.23 2.53 -26.40
CA LEU A 73 -5.68 3.48 -27.37
C LEU A 73 -4.18 3.78 -27.17
N LEU A 74 -3.53 3.23 -26.14
CA LEU A 74 -2.08 3.38 -25.96
C LEU A 74 -1.32 2.62 -27.07
N SER A 75 -0.30 3.25 -27.65
CA SER A 75 0.46 2.67 -28.77
C SER A 75 1.18 1.38 -28.40
N ASP A 76 1.51 1.19 -27.12
CA ASP A 76 2.17 0.01 -26.55
C ASP A 76 1.21 -0.84 -25.69
N PHE A 77 -0.11 -0.74 -25.92
CA PHE A 77 -1.13 -1.45 -25.14
C PHE A 77 -0.88 -2.96 -25.03
N ASP A 78 -0.59 -3.66 -26.14
CA ASP A 78 -0.39 -5.11 -26.11
C ASP A 78 0.83 -5.53 -25.28
N GLU A 79 1.89 -4.71 -25.31
CA GLU A 79 3.09 -4.94 -24.52
C GLU A 79 2.83 -4.69 -23.03
N ILE A 80 2.16 -3.57 -22.69
CA ILE A 80 1.75 -3.24 -21.32
C ILE A 80 0.81 -4.32 -20.78
N LYS A 81 -0.19 -4.71 -21.55
CA LYS A 81 -1.15 -5.75 -21.19
C LYS A 81 -0.44 -7.06 -20.86
N THR A 82 0.44 -7.52 -21.73
CA THR A 82 1.09 -8.82 -21.61
C THR A 82 2.15 -8.84 -20.53
N ASN A 83 3.01 -7.82 -20.47
CA ASN A 83 4.21 -7.82 -19.63
C ASN A 83 4.03 -7.10 -18.28
N VAL A 84 2.94 -6.36 -18.09
CA VAL A 84 2.64 -5.65 -16.84
C VAL A 84 1.33 -6.11 -16.25
N LEU A 85 0.21 -5.86 -16.94
CA LEU A 85 -1.13 -5.99 -16.35
C LEU A 85 -1.46 -7.46 -16.08
N ASN A 86 -1.25 -8.33 -17.07
CA ASN A 86 -1.46 -9.78 -16.90
C ASN A 86 -0.52 -10.37 -15.85
N VAL A 87 0.75 -9.93 -15.80
CA VAL A 87 1.73 -10.41 -14.81
C VAL A 87 1.31 -10.05 -13.38
N ALA A 88 0.86 -8.82 -13.15
CA ALA A 88 0.36 -8.37 -11.85
C ALA A 88 -0.91 -9.13 -11.43
N VAL A 89 -1.85 -9.30 -12.35
CA VAL A 89 -3.10 -10.03 -12.08
C VAL A 89 -2.82 -11.50 -11.79
N GLN A 90 -2.01 -12.16 -12.61
CA GLN A 90 -1.63 -13.57 -12.42
C GLN A 90 -0.93 -13.81 -11.08
N PHE A 91 -0.08 -12.87 -10.63
CA PHE A 91 0.52 -12.94 -9.31
C PHE A 91 -0.53 -13.07 -8.21
N TRP A 92 -1.52 -12.17 -8.19
CA TRP A 92 -2.57 -12.19 -7.16
C TRP A 92 -3.56 -13.37 -7.31
N GLN A 93 -3.87 -13.80 -8.53
CA GLN A 93 -4.64 -15.03 -8.76
C GLN A 93 -3.92 -16.29 -8.22
N SER A 94 -2.58 -16.28 -8.21
CA SER A 94 -1.76 -17.39 -7.70
C SER A 94 -1.52 -17.29 -6.19
N ALA A 95 -1.43 -16.07 -5.67
CA ALA A 95 -1.21 -15.78 -4.26
C ALA A 95 -2.48 -15.93 -3.41
N LEU A 96 -3.68 -15.75 -4.00
CA LEU A 96 -4.94 -15.74 -3.26
C LEU A 96 -5.92 -16.77 -3.81
N ARG A 97 -6.56 -17.50 -2.90
CA ARG A 97 -7.69 -18.39 -3.18
C ARG A 97 -8.92 -17.93 -2.42
N LEU A 98 -10.11 -18.18 -2.95
CA LEU A 98 -11.33 -17.84 -2.21
C LEU A 98 -11.50 -18.76 -1.00
N ARG A 99 -11.74 -18.18 0.19
CA ARG A 99 -12.09 -18.96 1.39
C ARG A 99 -13.48 -19.58 1.27
N PHE A 100 -14.43 -18.80 0.77
CA PHE A 100 -15.79 -19.24 0.53
C PHE A 100 -16.05 -19.24 -0.98
N HIS A 101 -16.07 -20.44 -1.57
CA HIS A 101 -16.37 -20.60 -2.98
C HIS A 101 -17.84 -20.29 -3.26
N SER A 102 -18.10 -19.52 -4.30
CA SER A 102 -19.42 -19.34 -4.85
C SER A 102 -19.43 -19.97 -6.23
N THR A 103 -20.31 -20.94 -6.47
CA THR A 103 -20.56 -21.47 -7.82
C THR A 103 -21.35 -20.44 -8.62
N ILE A 104 -20.74 -19.30 -8.88
CA ILE A 104 -21.31 -18.24 -9.69
C ILE A 104 -21.34 -18.76 -11.11
N SER A 105 -22.54 -18.94 -11.67
CA SER A 105 -22.65 -19.21 -13.11
C SER A 105 -22.16 -17.99 -13.91
N LYS A 106 -22.58 -16.80 -13.47
CA LYS A 106 -22.24 -15.49 -14.04
C LYS A 106 -22.25 -14.40 -12.96
N LEU A 107 -21.19 -13.60 -12.87
CA LEU A 107 -21.12 -12.43 -12.01
C LEU A 107 -21.78 -11.24 -12.71
N LEU A 108 -22.76 -10.63 -12.05
CA LEU A 108 -23.43 -9.40 -12.46
C LEU A 108 -23.26 -8.37 -11.35
N LEU A 109 -23.03 -7.13 -11.75
CA LEU A 109 -22.89 -5.99 -10.84
C LEU A 109 -24.22 -5.23 -10.72
N ASP A 110 -24.41 -4.53 -9.62
CA ASP A 110 -25.59 -3.68 -9.42
C ASP A 110 -25.41 -2.31 -10.04
N ARG A 111 -26.54 -1.69 -10.42
CA ARG A 111 -26.56 -0.33 -10.94
C ARG A 111 -26.53 0.69 -9.80
N SER A 112 -25.85 1.82 -10.03
CA SER A 112 -25.81 2.92 -9.06
C SER A 112 -27.19 3.54 -8.86
N CYS A 113 -27.54 3.88 -7.61
CA CYS A 113 -28.83 4.46 -7.28
C CYS A 113 -28.85 5.99 -7.43
N LEU A 114 -29.95 6.52 -7.95
CA LEU A 114 -30.16 7.97 -8.05
C LEU A 114 -30.14 8.61 -6.65
N GLY A 115 -29.25 9.58 -6.46
CA GLY A 115 -29.03 10.27 -5.18
C GLY A 115 -28.42 9.41 -4.08
N GLY A 116 -27.90 8.21 -4.41
CA GLY A 116 -27.29 7.29 -3.43
C GLY A 116 -28.25 6.67 -2.42
N LEU A 117 -29.56 6.90 -2.57
CA LEU A 117 -30.57 6.43 -1.62
C LEU A 117 -30.90 4.95 -1.85
N THR A 118 -30.68 4.14 -0.81
CA THR A 118 -30.83 2.68 -0.85
C THR A 118 -31.71 2.16 0.27
N LYS A 119 -32.29 0.99 0.06
CA LYS A 119 -33.03 0.23 1.07
C LYS A 119 -32.78 -1.26 0.89
N LEU A 120 -32.70 -1.99 1.99
CA LEU A 120 -32.52 -3.43 1.93
C LEU A 120 -33.85 -4.17 1.77
N ARG A 121 -33.84 -5.17 0.89
CA ARG A 121 -34.95 -6.10 0.68
C ARG A 121 -34.42 -7.50 0.43
N THR A 122 -35.18 -8.47 0.92
CA THR A 122 -34.88 -9.87 0.68
C THR A 122 -35.40 -10.27 -0.70
N LEU A 123 -34.53 -10.82 -1.54
CA LEU A 123 -34.87 -11.44 -2.81
C LEU A 123 -34.12 -12.76 -2.91
N ASN A 124 -34.82 -13.86 -3.20
CA ASN A 124 -34.23 -15.21 -3.29
C ASN A 124 -33.40 -15.59 -2.05
N GLN A 125 -33.92 -15.32 -0.84
CA GLN A 125 -33.26 -15.57 0.44
C GLN A 125 -31.95 -14.78 0.67
N GLN A 126 -31.67 -13.78 -0.15
CA GLN A 126 -30.54 -12.86 0.03
C GLN A 126 -31.04 -11.47 0.38
N LEU A 127 -30.41 -10.85 1.36
CA LEU A 127 -30.63 -9.44 1.68
C LEU A 127 -29.80 -8.58 0.72
N LEU A 128 -30.48 -7.83 -0.14
CA LEU A 128 -29.85 -7.09 -1.22
C LEU A 128 -30.23 -5.61 -1.21
N THR A 129 -29.39 -4.80 -1.84
CA THR A 129 -29.62 -3.37 -2.03
C THR A 129 -30.63 -3.10 -3.15
N PHE A 130 -31.61 -2.24 -2.87
CA PHE A 130 -32.56 -1.69 -3.83
C PHE A 130 -32.48 -0.16 -3.79
N CYS A 131 -32.55 0.46 -4.96
CA CYS A 131 -32.58 1.91 -5.08
C CYS A 131 -33.95 2.48 -4.69
N VAL A 132 -33.97 3.62 -4.00
CA VAL A 132 -35.24 4.27 -3.64
C VAL A 132 -35.83 5.01 -4.84
N ASN A 133 -35.00 5.76 -5.58
CA ASN A 133 -35.45 6.65 -6.65
C ASN A 133 -35.17 6.11 -8.06
N GLY A 134 -34.90 4.81 -8.20
CA GLY A 134 -34.40 4.22 -9.46
C GLY A 134 -32.88 4.28 -9.58
N CYS A 135 -32.37 3.83 -10.72
CA CYS A 135 -30.94 3.73 -10.99
C CYS A 135 -30.47 4.78 -12.01
N HIS A 136 -29.19 5.12 -11.97
CA HIS A 136 -28.55 5.91 -13.01
C HIS A 136 -28.48 5.12 -14.33
N ASP A 137 -28.57 5.85 -15.44
CA ASP A 137 -28.37 5.29 -16.79
C ASP A 137 -26.95 4.74 -16.96
N VAL A 138 -25.96 5.44 -16.40
CA VAL A 138 -24.55 5.01 -16.40
C VAL A 138 -24.11 4.70 -14.98
N THR A 139 -23.75 3.44 -14.75
CA THR A 139 -23.13 3.00 -13.49
C THR A 139 -21.62 3.12 -13.61
N LYS A 140 -20.95 3.63 -12.57
CA LYS A 140 -19.49 3.84 -12.57
C LYS A 140 -18.80 3.03 -11.47
N CYS A 141 -17.56 2.63 -11.73
CA CYS A 141 -16.61 2.11 -10.75
C CYS A 141 -15.42 3.08 -10.70
N GLY A 142 -15.42 4.00 -9.74
CA GLY A 142 -14.50 5.13 -9.76
C GLY A 142 -14.77 6.06 -10.94
N PRO A 143 -13.74 6.46 -11.72
CA PRO A 143 -13.94 7.31 -12.88
C PRO A 143 -14.47 6.54 -14.11
N LEU A 144 -14.47 5.20 -14.07
CA LEU A 144 -14.74 4.34 -15.23
C LEU A 144 -16.22 3.94 -15.31
N ALA A 145 -16.79 3.98 -16.51
CA ALA A 145 -18.13 3.46 -16.75
C ALA A 145 -18.11 1.92 -16.76
N ILE A 146 -19.10 1.31 -16.09
CA ILE A 146 -19.31 -0.13 -16.14
C ILE A 146 -20.14 -0.46 -17.38
N PRO A 147 -19.68 -1.37 -18.26
CA PRO A 147 -20.44 -1.80 -19.42
C PRO A 147 -21.79 -2.43 -19.05
N GLU A 148 -22.80 -2.16 -19.87
CA GLU A 148 -24.18 -2.64 -19.68
C GLU A 148 -24.26 -4.17 -19.61
N GLU A 149 -23.38 -4.88 -20.33
CA GLU A 149 -23.28 -6.33 -20.29
C GLU A 149 -22.88 -6.91 -18.93
N HIS A 150 -22.19 -6.14 -18.08
CA HIS A 150 -21.77 -6.56 -16.75
C HIS A 150 -22.85 -6.26 -15.70
N LEU A 151 -23.87 -5.48 -16.03
CA LEU A 151 -24.87 -4.98 -15.08
C LEU A 151 -26.11 -5.86 -15.00
N SER A 152 -26.61 -6.02 -13.78
CA SER A 152 -27.93 -6.56 -13.52
C SER A 152 -29.03 -5.56 -13.89
N ARG A 153 -30.28 -6.02 -13.88
CA ARG A 153 -31.45 -5.14 -14.03
C ARG A 153 -31.47 -4.12 -12.89
N CYS A 154 -31.98 -2.91 -13.15
CA CYS A 154 -32.17 -1.92 -12.10
C CYS A 154 -33.18 -2.44 -11.07
N ARG A 155 -32.78 -2.49 -9.81
CA ARG A 155 -33.61 -2.92 -8.67
C ARG A 155 -34.00 -1.70 -7.87
N TYR A 156 -35.29 -1.37 -7.85
CA TYR A 156 -35.76 -0.18 -7.16
C TYR A 156 -37.11 -0.37 -6.48
N ILE A 157 -37.51 0.57 -5.64
CA ILE A 157 -38.78 0.54 -4.91
C ILE A 157 -39.74 1.55 -5.51
N LYS A 158 -40.97 1.12 -5.81
CA LYS A 158 -42.07 1.99 -6.23
C LYS A 158 -43.32 1.61 -5.44
N ASN A 159 -43.94 2.59 -4.77
CA ASN A 159 -45.14 2.37 -3.95
C ASN A 159 -45.02 1.20 -2.96
N GLY A 160 -43.85 1.08 -2.31
CA GLY A 160 -43.56 0.01 -1.34
C GLY A 160 -43.23 -1.37 -1.95
N SER A 161 -43.50 -1.57 -3.25
CA SER A 161 -43.20 -2.80 -3.99
C SER A 161 -41.83 -2.74 -4.66
N HIS A 162 -41.19 -3.90 -4.81
CA HIS A 162 -39.92 -4.00 -5.54
C HIS A 162 -40.18 -4.09 -7.04
N MET A 163 -39.40 -3.37 -7.83
CA MET A 163 -39.51 -3.29 -9.28
C MET A 163 -38.18 -3.58 -9.96
N LEU A 164 -38.27 -4.13 -11.16
CA LEU A 164 -37.13 -4.41 -12.03
C LEU A 164 -37.31 -3.65 -13.35
N SER A 165 -36.33 -2.86 -13.74
CA SER A 165 -36.31 -2.16 -15.03
C SER A 165 -34.97 -2.35 -15.75
N GLY A 166 -34.96 -2.01 -17.04
CA GLY A 166 -33.81 -2.19 -17.91
C GLY A 166 -33.56 -3.66 -18.29
N ASN A 167 -32.64 -3.82 -19.25
CA ASN A 167 -32.19 -5.12 -19.71
C ASN A 167 -31.15 -5.70 -18.75
N GLN A 168 -31.15 -7.03 -18.65
CA GLN A 168 -30.10 -7.73 -17.91
C GLN A 168 -28.91 -7.95 -18.83
N GLY A 169 -27.72 -7.54 -18.38
CA GLY A 169 -26.46 -7.90 -19.02
C GLY A 169 -26.24 -9.42 -19.04
N HIS A 170 -25.35 -9.87 -19.93
CA HIS A 170 -25.06 -11.30 -20.04
C HIS A 170 -24.17 -11.82 -18.91
N GLY A 171 -23.53 -10.93 -18.14
CA GLY A 171 -22.68 -11.22 -16.99
C GLY A 171 -21.39 -11.96 -17.34
N LEU A 172 -20.43 -11.97 -16.41
CA LEU A 172 -19.12 -12.58 -16.63
C LEU A 172 -19.07 -13.98 -16.04
N LYS A 173 -18.80 -14.99 -16.88
CA LYS A 173 -18.55 -16.35 -16.45
C LYS A 173 -17.18 -16.46 -15.80
N ASP A 174 -17.04 -17.42 -14.89
CA ASP A 174 -15.78 -17.76 -14.26
C ASP A 174 -15.02 -16.59 -13.63
N THR A 175 -15.76 -15.64 -13.06
CA THR A 175 -15.22 -14.42 -12.49
C THR A 175 -15.63 -14.29 -11.03
N ASP A 176 -14.64 -14.04 -10.17
CA ASP A 176 -14.83 -13.78 -8.74
C ASP A 176 -14.62 -12.31 -8.40
N PHE A 177 -13.84 -11.60 -9.20
CA PHE A 177 -13.57 -10.17 -9.09
C PHE A 177 -13.43 -9.54 -10.48
N ILE A 178 -14.04 -8.36 -10.69
CA ILE A 178 -13.93 -7.59 -11.93
C ILE A 178 -13.02 -6.38 -11.68
N LEU A 179 -11.95 -6.27 -12.45
CA LEU A 179 -11.02 -5.16 -12.40
C LEU A 179 -11.20 -4.28 -13.64
N TYR A 180 -11.64 -3.04 -13.44
CA TYR A 180 -11.70 -2.03 -14.50
C TYR A 180 -10.40 -1.24 -14.54
N ILE A 181 -9.73 -1.18 -15.70
CA ILE A 181 -8.46 -0.47 -15.83
C ILE A 181 -8.61 0.69 -16.81
N GLY A 182 -8.28 1.91 -16.37
CA GLY A 182 -8.30 3.11 -17.18
C GLY A 182 -7.03 3.96 -17.05
N SER A 183 -6.88 4.94 -17.93
CA SER A 183 -5.79 5.92 -17.94
C SER A 183 -6.33 7.34 -18.16
N LEU A 184 -7.25 7.78 -17.29
CA LEU A 184 -7.94 9.06 -17.44
C LEU A 184 -7.20 10.22 -16.74
N PRO A 185 -7.12 11.41 -17.38
CA PRO A 185 -6.51 12.62 -16.80
C PRO A 185 -7.46 13.25 -15.76
N THR A 186 -7.52 12.65 -14.58
CA THR A 186 -8.33 13.18 -13.47
C THR A 186 -7.56 14.24 -12.67
N ALA A 187 -8.26 15.06 -11.89
CA ALA A 187 -7.64 16.10 -11.05
C ALA A 187 -6.50 15.54 -10.14
N ARG A 188 -6.61 14.27 -9.73
CA ARG A 188 -5.60 13.56 -8.94
C ARG A 188 -4.25 13.46 -9.65
N CYS A 189 -4.26 13.34 -10.96
CA CYS A 189 -3.07 13.19 -11.80
C CYS A 189 -2.30 14.50 -11.98
N HIS A 190 -2.89 15.66 -11.67
CA HIS A 190 -2.23 16.96 -11.81
C HIS A 190 -1.26 17.28 -10.66
N THR A 191 -1.18 16.44 -9.63
CA THR A 191 -0.32 16.67 -8.45
C THR A 191 1.14 16.21 -8.65
N GLY A 192 1.47 15.58 -9.78
CA GLY A 192 2.82 15.11 -10.15
C GLY A 192 3.41 13.99 -9.29
N LYS A 193 2.76 13.63 -8.18
CA LYS A 193 3.24 12.66 -7.18
C LYS A 193 2.48 11.33 -7.19
N VAL A 194 1.38 11.24 -7.94
CA VAL A 194 0.49 10.08 -8.00
C VAL A 194 0.67 9.38 -9.34
N LEU A 195 1.06 8.11 -9.32
CA LEU A 195 1.21 7.28 -10.53
C LEU A 195 -0.13 6.65 -10.95
N GLY A 196 -0.95 6.31 -9.99
CA GLY A 196 -2.26 5.73 -10.20
C GLY A 196 -2.97 5.65 -8.86
N TYR A 197 -4.23 5.25 -8.92
CA TYR A 197 -5.02 4.99 -7.74
C TYR A 197 -6.06 3.93 -8.05
N ALA A 198 -6.44 3.17 -7.04
CA ALA A 198 -7.45 2.13 -7.15
C ALA A 198 -8.40 2.13 -5.97
N ALA A 199 -9.54 1.50 -6.16
CA ALA A 199 -10.45 1.19 -5.08
C ALA A 199 -11.41 0.07 -5.48
N HIS A 200 -12.07 -0.51 -4.48
CA HIS A 200 -13.25 -1.31 -4.69
C HIS A 200 -14.47 -0.41 -4.97
N CYS A 201 -15.46 -0.93 -5.67
CA CYS A 201 -16.71 -0.21 -5.92
C CYS A 201 -17.96 -1.04 -5.60
N GLN A 202 -17.86 -2.38 -5.53
CA GLN A 202 -19.00 -3.23 -5.18
C GLN A 202 -18.62 -4.37 -4.22
N LEU A 203 -19.47 -4.61 -3.21
CA LEU A 203 -19.27 -5.62 -2.18
C LEU A 203 -20.35 -6.72 -2.22
N ALA A 204 -19.94 -7.98 -2.09
CA ALA A 204 -20.82 -9.14 -2.07
C ALA A 204 -21.76 -9.15 -0.85
N SER A 205 -23.00 -9.60 -1.05
CA SER A 205 -24.04 -9.56 -0.01
C SER A 205 -23.84 -10.44 1.20
N GLN A 206 -23.10 -11.54 1.09
CA GLN A 206 -22.96 -12.50 2.20
C GLN A 206 -21.62 -12.42 2.93
N THR A 207 -20.59 -11.88 2.27
CA THR A 207 -19.22 -11.89 2.78
C THR A 207 -18.63 -10.49 2.91
N ASP A 208 -19.29 -9.46 2.39
CA ASP A 208 -18.75 -8.09 2.23
C ASP A 208 -17.45 -8.03 1.40
N ARG A 209 -17.09 -9.12 0.71
CA ARG A 209 -15.90 -9.19 -0.13
C ARG A 209 -16.03 -8.23 -1.32
N PRO A 210 -14.99 -7.47 -1.66
CA PRO A 210 -14.90 -6.77 -2.94
C PRO A 210 -15.10 -7.74 -4.11
N ILE A 211 -16.05 -7.43 -5.00
CA ILE A 211 -16.32 -8.19 -6.23
C ILE A 211 -16.07 -7.37 -7.49
N ALA A 212 -15.92 -6.06 -7.35
CA ALA A 212 -15.47 -5.18 -8.40
C ALA A 212 -14.64 -4.04 -7.82
N GLY A 213 -13.64 -3.63 -8.60
CA GLY A 213 -12.82 -2.47 -8.33
C GLY A 213 -12.20 -1.94 -9.60
N TYR A 214 -11.44 -0.87 -9.48
CA TYR A 214 -10.80 -0.23 -10.61
C TYR A 214 -9.36 0.16 -10.28
N ILE A 215 -8.53 0.30 -11.31
CA ILE A 215 -7.26 1.03 -11.27
C ILE A 215 -7.36 2.12 -12.34
N ASN A 216 -7.11 3.37 -11.96
CA ASN A 216 -6.90 4.45 -12.92
C ASN A 216 -5.44 4.89 -12.87
N PHE A 217 -4.70 4.61 -13.93
CA PHE A 217 -3.34 5.12 -14.11
C PHE A 217 -3.39 6.59 -14.49
N CYS A 218 -2.47 7.38 -13.95
CA CYS A 218 -2.29 8.73 -14.44
C CYS A 218 -1.55 8.71 -15.79
N PRO A 219 -1.88 9.63 -16.72
CA PRO A 219 -1.23 9.66 -18.03
C PRO A 219 0.30 9.61 -17.93
N ASN A 220 0.95 8.91 -18.87
CA ASN A 220 2.40 8.67 -18.90
C ASN A 220 2.96 7.76 -17.79
N THR A 221 2.12 7.20 -16.91
CA THR A 221 2.59 6.25 -15.89
C THR A 221 2.91 4.90 -16.52
N LEU A 222 1.98 4.40 -17.33
CA LEU A 222 2.13 3.15 -18.07
C LEU A 222 3.14 3.36 -19.19
N GLY A 223 4.10 2.44 -19.28
CA GLY A 223 5.07 2.43 -20.36
C GLY A 223 5.73 1.06 -20.52
N SER A 224 6.11 0.77 -21.76
CA SER A 224 6.77 -0.46 -22.19
C SER A 224 8.27 -0.54 -21.89
N ARG A 225 8.95 0.62 -21.75
CA ARG A 225 10.40 0.69 -21.45
C ARG A 225 10.74 -0.04 -20.16
N VAL A 226 11.94 -0.61 -20.06
CA VAL A 226 12.35 -1.47 -18.92
C VAL A 226 12.13 -0.80 -17.56
N SER A 227 12.57 0.44 -17.39
CA SER A 227 12.37 1.21 -16.16
C SER A 227 10.89 1.49 -15.87
N ASP A 228 10.12 1.82 -16.90
CA ASP A 228 8.68 2.10 -16.80
C ASP A 228 7.89 0.81 -16.52
N ARG A 229 8.38 -0.34 -16.98
CA ARG A 229 7.77 -1.66 -16.76
C ARG A 229 7.85 -2.09 -15.31
N VAL A 230 9.01 -1.95 -14.67
CA VAL A 230 9.17 -2.29 -13.24
C VAL A 230 8.26 -1.40 -12.39
N ARG A 231 8.24 -0.09 -12.69
CA ARG A 231 7.35 0.88 -12.03
C ARG A 231 5.88 0.55 -12.26
N SER A 232 5.48 0.28 -13.49
CA SER A 232 4.08 -0.05 -13.83
C SER A 232 3.65 -1.36 -13.17
N LEU A 233 4.55 -2.35 -13.07
CA LEU A 233 4.27 -3.63 -12.41
C LEU A 233 4.08 -3.45 -10.89
N PHE A 234 4.92 -2.63 -10.26
CA PHE A 234 4.75 -2.24 -8.86
C PHE A 234 3.37 -1.61 -8.65
N VAL A 235 3.06 -0.53 -9.38
CA VAL A 235 1.80 0.22 -9.22
C VAL A 235 0.62 -0.71 -9.46
N THR A 236 0.65 -1.52 -10.52
CA THR A 236 -0.46 -2.45 -10.82
C THR A 236 -0.67 -3.46 -9.68
N LYS A 237 0.39 -4.05 -9.13
CA LYS A 237 0.27 -5.00 -8.01
C LYS A 237 -0.23 -4.32 -6.74
N HIS A 238 0.31 -3.14 -6.41
CA HIS A 238 -0.03 -2.35 -5.24
C HIS A 238 -1.50 -1.91 -5.26
N GLU A 239 -1.90 -1.23 -6.34
CA GLU A 239 -3.25 -0.70 -6.52
C GLU A 239 -4.30 -1.82 -6.62
N LEU A 240 -3.97 -2.95 -7.25
CA LEU A 240 -4.85 -4.11 -7.26
C LEU A 240 -5.09 -4.64 -5.84
N LEU A 241 -4.08 -4.63 -4.96
CA LEU A 241 -4.26 -5.11 -3.59
C LEU A 241 -5.19 -4.20 -2.76
N HIS A 242 -5.14 -2.89 -2.97
CA HIS A 242 -6.11 -1.97 -2.40
C HIS A 242 -7.54 -2.29 -2.83
N ALA A 243 -7.74 -2.58 -4.11
CA ALA A 243 -9.05 -2.96 -4.64
C ALA A 243 -9.54 -4.34 -4.14
N LEU A 244 -8.61 -5.26 -3.87
CA LEU A 244 -8.91 -6.60 -3.36
C LEU A 244 -9.18 -6.65 -1.85
N GLY A 245 -8.54 -5.81 -1.04
CA GLY A 245 -8.83 -5.82 0.38
C GLY A 245 -8.00 -4.98 1.33
N PHE A 246 -6.78 -4.61 0.98
CA PHE A 246 -5.95 -3.84 1.89
C PHE A 246 -6.26 -2.35 1.77
N SER A 247 -7.31 -1.89 2.45
CA SER A 247 -7.76 -0.50 2.41
C SER A 247 -8.52 -0.17 3.70
N SER A 248 -8.33 1.03 4.24
CA SER A 248 -9.01 1.46 5.47
C SER A 248 -10.54 1.49 5.35
N SER A 249 -11.09 1.72 4.16
CA SER A 249 -12.54 1.56 3.88
C SER A 249 -13.07 0.13 4.01
N LEU A 250 -12.18 -0.86 4.02
CA LEU A 250 -12.54 -2.27 4.09
C LEU A 250 -12.26 -2.90 5.45
N PHE A 251 -11.53 -2.25 6.35
CA PHE A 251 -11.25 -2.80 7.69
C PHE A 251 -12.52 -3.13 8.47
N ALA A 252 -13.55 -2.28 8.39
CA ALA A 252 -14.85 -2.54 9.01
C ALA A 252 -15.65 -3.66 8.32
N MET A 253 -15.23 -4.08 7.12
CA MET A 253 -15.84 -5.17 6.34
C MET A 253 -15.18 -6.52 6.60
N TYR A 254 -14.03 -6.56 7.28
CA TYR A 254 -13.32 -7.81 7.55
C TYR A 254 -14.15 -8.79 8.39
N ARG A 255 -13.90 -10.07 8.14
CA ARG A 255 -14.59 -11.19 8.76
C ARG A 255 -13.58 -12.20 9.29
N ASP A 256 -13.99 -12.99 10.26
CA ASP A 256 -13.19 -14.12 10.69
C ASP A 256 -13.27 -15.30 9.71
N HIS A 257 -12.48 -16.34 9.98
CA HIS A 257 -12.45 -17.59 9.21
C HIS A 257 -13.79 -18.36 9.14
N GLN A 258 -14.80 -18.03 9.96
CA GLN A 258 -16.17 -18.57 9.86
C GLN A 258 -17.15 -17.60 9.19
N ASN A 259 -16.64 -16.57 8.49
CA ASN A 259 -17.44 -15.53 7.85
C ASN A 259 -18.25 -14.68 8.83
N ARG A 260 -17.87 -14.61 10.12
CA ARG A 260 -18.53 -13.71 11.08
C ARG A 260 -17.87 -12.32 11.01
N PRO A 261 -18.64 -11.22 10.97
CA PRO A 261 -18.07 -9.87 11.00
C PRO A 261 -17.17 -9.63 12.21
N LEU A 262 -15.97 -9.10 11.99
CA LEU A 262 -15.10 -8.66 13.10
C LEU A 262 -15.67 -7.38 13.73
N THR A 263 -16.23 -6.50 12.89
CA THR A 263 -16.92 -5.28 13.33
C THR A 263 -18.42 -5.53 13.51
N PRO A 264 -19.05 -5.10 14.62
CA PRO A 264 -20.48 -5.23 14.83
C PRO A 264 -21.31 -4.68 13.67
N ARG A 265 -22.46 -5.31 13.39
CA ARG A 265 -23.38 -4.91 12.31
C ARG A 265 -24.65 -4.29 12.87
N ASP A 266 -25.11 -3.23 12.23
CA ASP A 266 -26.39 -2.61 12.54
C ASP A 266 -27.51 -3.60 12.18
N PRO A 267 -28.48 -3.90 13.06
CA PRO A 267 -29.50 -4.91 12.80
C PRO A 267 -30.36 -4.63 11.56
N THR A 268 -30.57 -3.35 11.22
CA THR A 268 -31.47 -2.91 10.15
C THR A 268 -30.78 -2.89 8.79
N THR A 269 -29.59 -2.30 8.73
CA THR A 269 -28.80 -2.11 7.51
C THR A 269 -27.77 -3.23 7.31
N GLN A 270 -27.48 -4.02 8.33
CA GLN A 270 -26.41 -5.01 8.34
C GLN A 270 -25.03 -4.43 7.98
N LEU A 271 -24.85 -3.10 7.92
CA LEU A 271 -23.58 -2.44 7.67
C LEU A 271 -22.82 -2.25 8.99
N PRO A 272 -21.52 -1.89 8.99
CA PRO A 272 -20.79 -1.62 10.23
C PRO A 272 -21.54 -0.65 11.16
N ALA A 273 -21.70 -1.02 12.43
CA ALA A 273 -22.52 -0.29 13.41
C ALA A 273 -21.78 0.81 14.17
N LEU A 274 -20.44 0.87 14.06
CA LEU A 274 -19.62 1.79 14.87
C LEU A 274 -19.58 3.22 14.30
N GLY A 275 -20.46 3.54 13.36
CA GLY A 275 -20.49 4.84 12.69
C GLY A 275 -19.39 5.02 11.65
N LEU A 276 -19.03 6.27 11.39
CA LEU A 276 -18.04 6.65 10.39
C LEU A 276 -16.81 7.28 11.06
N ALA A 277 -15.62 6.83 10.65
CA ALA A 277 -14.34 7.44 10.97
C ALA A 277 -13.94 8.44 9.87
N LYS A 278 -13.30 9.55 10.25
CA LYS A 278 -12.70 10.47 9.29
C LYS A 278 -11.23 10.09 9.07
N ILE A 279 -10.86 9.89 7.81
CA ILE A 279 -9.48 9.64 7.36
C ILE A 279 -9.17 10.72 6.32
N GLY A 280 -8.41 11.74 6.74
CA GLY A 280 -8.22 12.96 5.94
C GLY A 280 -9.57 13.61 5.58
N SER A 281 -9.82 13.81 4.28
CA SER A 281 -11.06 14.37 3.75
C SER A 281 -12.21 13.36 3.58
N HIS A 282 -11.99 12.07 3.84
CA HIS A 282 -12.95 11.01 3.55
C HIS A 282 -13.56 10.41 4.81
N ALA A 283 -14.81 9.98 4.71
CA ALA A 283 -15.49 9.21 5.74
C ALA A 283 -15.48 7.72 5.35
N VAL A 284 -15.06 6.87 6.27
CA VAL A 284 -15.10 5.40 6.13
C VAL A 284 -15.87 4.79 7.28
N TYR A 285 -16.33 3.55 7.13
CA TYR A 285 -16.88 2.84 8.29
C TYR A 285 -15.83 2.62 9.37
N GLN A 286 -16.16 2.95 10.60
CA GLN A 286 -15.31 2.68 11.75
C GLN A 286 -15.17 1.16 11.95
N TRP A 287 -13.93 0.68 12.03
CA TRP A 287 -13.61 -0.71 12.34
C TRP A 287 -13.57 -0.95 13.85
N SER A 288 -13.70 -2.21 14.25
CA SER A 288 -13.51 -2.64 15.63
C SER A 288 -12.04 -2.76 16.02
N ASP A 289 -11.79 -2.78 17.34
CA ASP A 289 -10.50 -3.01 17.96
C ASP A 289 -9.93 -4.42 17.74
N LYS A 290 -10.69 -5.31 17.08
CA LYS A 290 -10.22 -6.62 16.61
C LYS A 290 -9.45 -6.56 15.30
N VAL A 291 -9.53 -5.43 14.58
CA VAL A 291 -8.87 -5.23 13.28
C VAL A 291 -7.67 -4.30 13.45
N VAL A 292 -7.91 -3.07 13.88
CA VAL A 292 -6.88 -2.06 14.12
C VAL A 292 -7.10 -1.40 15.47
N ARG A 293 -6.01 -1.22 16.23
CA ARG A 293 -5.96 -0.52 17.52
C ARG A 293 -5.02 0.67 17.46
N VAL A 294 -5.27 1.65 18.31
CA VAL A 294 -4.30 2.73 18.57
C VAL A 294 -3.58 2.41 19.87
N VAL A 295 -2.25 2.45 19.85
CA VAL A 295 -1.40 2.20 21.02
C VAL A 295 -0.38 3.32 21.17
N GLU A 296 0.07 3.54 22.40
CA GLU A 296 1.17 4.45 22.70
C GLU A 296 2.50 3.69 22.67
N ARG A 297 3.45 4.18 21.88
CA ARG A 297 4.83 3.69 21.83
C ARG A 297 5.75 4.67 22.55
N ARG A 298 6.65 4.16 23.40
CA ARG A 298 7.77 4.96 23.88
C ARG A 298 8.75 5.16 22.74
N TRP A 299 9.10 6.41 22.46
CA TRP A 299 9.91 6.78 21.30
C TRP A 299 11.13 7.60 21.72
N MET A 300 12.32 7.00 21.67
CA MET A 300 13.56 7.67 22.07
C MET A 300 14.12 8.56 20.95
N SER A 301 14.46 9.80 21.31
CA SER A 301 15.15 10.78 20.46
C SER A 301 16.34 11.42 21.21
N ALA A 302 17.07 12.31 20.53
CA ALA A 302 18.10 13.15 21.13
C ALA A 302 17.55 14.12 22.20
N TYR A 303 16.23 14.39 22.18
CA TYR A 303 15.54 15.22 23.16
C TYR A 303 14.97 14.43 24.34
N GLY A 304 15.14 13.10 24.36
CA GLY A 304 14.64 12.21 25.40
C GLY A 304 13.53 11.30 24.90
N ASN A 305 12.68 10.82 25.81
CA ASN A 305 11.55 9.97 25.46
C ASN A 305 10.33 10.81 25.05
N HIS A 306 9.71 10.40 23.95
CA HIS A 306 8.43 10.90 23.46
C HIS A 306 7.39 9.77 23.49
N THR A 307 6.13 10.15 23.37
CA THR A 307 5.02 9.22 23.12
C THR A 307 4.62 9.32 21.66
N LYS A 308 4.70 8.21 20.91
CA LYS A 308 4.22 8.11 19.53
C LYS A 308 2.91 7.31 19.52
N LEU A 309 1.85 7.85 18.92
CA LEU A 309 0.62 7.09 18.69
C LEU A 309 0.81 6.21 17.44
N ALA A 310 0.66 4.90 17.59
CA ALA A 310 0.77 3.95 16.49
C ALA A 310 -0.58 3.27 16.24
N HIS A 311 -0.97 3.20 14.97
CA HIS A 311 -2.12 2.41 14.54
C HIS A 311 -1.64 1.03 14.12
N ILE A 312 -2.08 -0.01 14.82
CA ILE A 312 -1.56 -1.36 14.65
C ILE A 312 -2.65 -2.31 14.17
N VAL A 313 -2.34 -3.12 13.15
CA VAL A 313 -3.17 -4.27 12.77
C VAL A 313 -2.94 -5.38 13.79
N VAL A 314 -4.03 -5.84 14.42
CA VAL A 314 -4.00 -6.83 15.51
C VAL A 314 -4.68 -8.14 15.16
N THR A 315 -4.94 -8.37 13.86
CA THR A 315 -5.61 -9.57 13.42
C THR A 315 -4.74 -10.82 13.64
N PRO A 316 -5.35 -12.00 13.88
CA PRO A 316 -4.63 -13.15 14.44
C PRO A 316 -3.48 -13.68 13.58
N THR A 317 -3.68 -13.78 12.26
CA THR A 317 -2.68 -14.35 11.35
C THR A 317 -1.55 -13.34 11.12
N VAL A 318 -1.87 -12.05 10.96
CA VAL A 318 -0.87 -10.96 10.89
C VAL A 318 0.03 -10.98 12.11
N LEU A 319 -0.55 -11.05 13.32
CA LEU A 319 0.22 -11.13 14.56
C LEU A 319 1.10 -12.37 14.62
N GLN A 320 0.56 -13.54 14.29
CA GLN A 320 1.30 -14.79 14.31
C GLN A 320 2.51 -14.74 13.37
N VAL A 321 2.30 -14.29 12.13
CA VAL A 321 3.34 -14.20 11.11
C VAL A 321 4.36 -13.14 11.46
N ALA A 322 3.93 -11.96 11.92
CA ALA A 322 4.82 -10.87 12.27
C ALA A 322 5.69 -11.19 13.49
N ARG A 323 5.12 -11.79 14.55
CA ARG A 323 5.90 -12.23 15.73
C ARG A 323 7.03 -13.18 15.35
N LYS A 324 6.73 -14.14 14.47
CA LYS A 324 7.72 -15.09 13.94
C LYS A 324 8.74 -14.39 13.04
N PHE A 325 8.29 -13.49 12.16
CA PHE A 325 9.14 -12.80 11.21
C PHE A 325 10.16 -11.88 11.89
N PHE A 326 9.73 -11.03 12.82
CA PHE A 326 10.60 -10.10 13.55
C PHE A 326 11.38 -10.77 14.69
N ASP A 327 11.09 -12.02 15.04
CA ASP A 327 11.55 -12.68 16.29
C ASP A 327 11.19 -11.86 17.54
N CYS A 328 9.93 -11.45 17.62
CA CYS A 328 9.39 -10.67 18.74
C CYS A 328 8.10 -11.29 19.29
N PRO A 329 8.16 -12.16 20.32
CA PRO A 329 6.97 -12.81 20.88
C PRO A 329 5.96 -11.84 21.50
N THR A 330 6.42 -10.69 22.00
CA THR A 330 5.58 -9.68 22.68
C THR A 330 4.97 -8.65 21.73
N LEU A 331 5.22 -8.76 20.41
CA LEU A 331 4.63 -7.85 19.43
C LEU A 331 3.09 -7.85 19.54
N ASP A 332 2.50 -6.67 19.69
CA ASP A 332 1.07 -6.46 19.92
C ASP A 332 0.29 -6.05 18.67
N GLY A 333 0.98 -5.75 17.56
CA GLY A 333 0.43 -5.58 16.22
C GLY A 333 1.48 -5.07 15.22
N VAL A 334 1.09 -4.96 13.96
CA VAL A 334 1.95 -4.42 12.89
C VAL A 334 1.51 -2.99 12.56
N GLU A 335 2.44 -2.05 12.61
CA GLU A 335 2.17 -0.62 12.42
C GLU A 335 1.72 -0.30 10.98
N LEU A 336 0.62 0.44 10.88
CA LEU A 336 0.19 1.14 9.67
C LEU A 336 0.83 2.52 9.62
N GLU A 337 0.97 3.03 8.40
CA GLU A 337 1.51 4.35 8.13
C GLU A 337 0.68 5.45 8.83
N ASP A 338 1.38 6.33 9.55
CA ASP A 338 0.79 7.31 10.46
C ASP A 338 1.09 8.77 10.08
N GLN A 339 1.88 9.01 9.03
CA GLN A 339 2.04 10.36 8.49
C GLN A 339 0.69 10.88 7.97
N ASP A 340 0.28 12.05 8.47
CA ASP A 340 -1.03 12.68 8.21
C ASP A 340 -1.12 13.31 6.81
N GLU A 341 -0.93 12.46 5.80
CA GLU A 341 -1.12 12.78 4.40
C GLU A 341 -2.31 12.01 3.82
N VAL A 342 -3.18 12.73 3.11
CA VAL A 342 -4.35 12.15 2.45
C VAL A 342 -3.91 11.04 1.48
N GLY A 343 -4.47 9.86 1.72
CA GLY A 343 -4.23 8.65 0.95
C GLY A 343 -2.95 7.89 1.29
N VAL A 344 -2.28 8.27 2.37
CA VAL A 344 -1.11 7.57 2.92
C VAL A 344 -1.46 6.97 4.27
N PHE A 345 -2.08 7.78 5.12
CA PHE A 345 -2.54 7.43 6.47
C PHE A 345 -3.47 6.21 6.49
N LEU A 346 -3.12 5.19 7.28
CA LEU A 346 -3.88 3.95 7.55
C LEU A 346 -4.19 3.03 6.36
N THR A 347 -3.61 3.32 5.19
CA THR A 347 -3.84 2.52 3.99
C THR A 347 -2.63 1.71 3.58
N HIS A 348 -1.50 1.91 4.25
CA HIS A 348 -0.21 1.31 3.96
C HIS A 348 0.42 0.79 5.25
N TRP A 349 1.40 -0.09 5.10
CA TRP A 349 2.32 -0.42 6.20
C TRP A 349 3.26 0.73 6.51
N GLU A 350 3.61 0.88 7.79
CA GLU A 350 4.64 1.81 8.27
C GLU A 350 5.99 1.53 7.58
N LYS A 351 6.49 2.51 6.83
CA LYS A 351 7.68 2.29 6.00
C LYS A 351 8.94 2.07 6.83
N ARG A 352 9.06 2.63 8.04
CA ARG A 352 10.19 2.31 8.94
C ARG A 352 10.27 0.81 9.22
N LEU A 353 9.11 0.19 9.44
CA LEU A 353 9.01 -1.20 9.87
C LEU A 353 9.15 -2.18 8.71
N LEU A 354 8.67 -1.82 7.51
CA LEU A 354 8.58 -2.73 6.36
C LEU A 354 9.27 -2.25 5.06
N GLU A 355 9.86 -1.05 5.02
CA GLU A 355 10.69 -0.47 3.95
C GLU A 355 10.29 -0.75 2.50
N ASN A 356 10.85 -1.80 1.87
CA ASN A 356 10.60 -2.19 0.47
C ASN A 356 9.42 -3.14 0.33
N GLU A 357 8.58 -3.29 1.34
CA GLU A 357 7.33 -4.02 1.21
C GLU A 357 6.41 -3.32 0.22
N LEU A 358 5.73 -4.12 -0.62
CA LEU A 358 4.87 -3.68 -1.72
C LEU A 358 3.87 -2.61 -1.27
N MET A 359 3.31 -2.73 -0.07
CA MET A 359 2.23 -1.92 0.48
C MET A 359 2.72 -0.83 1.43
N THR A 360 3.99 -0.43 1.33
CA THR A 360 4.46 0.84 1.88
C THR A 360 4.08 2.00 0.94
N ALA A 361 3.93 3.21 1.47
CA ALA A 361 3.43 4.37 0.72
C ALA A 361 4.43 5.02 -0.26
N THR A 362 5.52 4.32 -0.62
CA THR A 362 6.54 4.80 -1.56
C THR A 362 6.90 3.73 -2.55
N TYR A 363 7.11 4.13 -3.80
CA TYR A 363 7.73 3.25 -4.77
C TYR A 363 9.20 2.97 -4.44
N THR A 364 9.56 1.69 -4.39
CA THR A 364 10.95 1.21 -4.35
C THR A 364 11.19 0.29 -5.54
N ASN A 365 12.30 0.49 -6.29
CA ASN A 365 12.65 -0.33 -7.46
C ASN A 365 12.86 -1.83 -7.12
N SER A 366 12.98 -2.18 -5.84
CA SER A 366 13.22 -3.53 -5.31
C SER A 366 12.08 -4.01 -4.38
N TYR A 367 10.84 -3.66 -4.72
CA TYR A 367 9.69 -3.98 -3.88
C TYR A 367 9.50 -5.50 -3.66
N ARG A 368 9.00 -5.88 -2.49
CA ARG A 368 8.80 -7.27 -2.05
C ARG A 368 7.38 -7.46 -1.52
N VAL A 369 6.74 -8.58 -1.87
CA VAL A 369 5.51 -9.00 -1.19
C VAL A 369 5.91 -9.83 0.01
N SER A 370 5.66 -9.32 1.21
CA SER A 370 6.02 -9.98 2.47
C SER A 370 5.02 -11.07 2.86
N PRO A 371 5.41 -12.01 3.74
CA PRO A 371 4.45 -12.93 4.33
C PRO A 371 3.41 -12.20 5.20
N ILE A 372 3.74 -11.01 5.73
CA ILE A 372 2.85 -10.18 6.55
C ILE A 372 1.68 -9.64 5.71
N THR A 373 1.94 -9.16 4.49
CA THR A 373 0.87 -8.72 3.57
C THR A 373 -0.02 -9.88 3.13
N LEU A 374 0.56 -11.06 2.89
CA LEU A 374 -0.24 -12.26 2.62
C LEU A 374 -1.12 -12.64 3.81
N ALA A 375 -0.60 -12.54 5.03
CA ALA A 375 -1.38 -12.74 6.25
C ALA A 375 -2.53 -11.72 6.41
N MET A 376 -2.29 -10.46 6.07
CA MET A 376 -3.34 -9.44 6.08
C MET A 376 -4.46 -9.78 5.10
N MET A 377 -4.13 -10.25 3.90
CA MET A 377 -5.13 -10.70 2.93
C MET A 377 -5.90 -11.93 3.42
N GLU A 378 -5.27 -12.84 4.16
CA GLU A 378 -5.93 -13.98 4.78
C GLU A 378 -6.91 -13.55 5.90
N ASP A 379 -6.50 -12.59 6.72
CA ASP A 379 -7.27 -12.02 7.84
C ASP A 379 -8.41 -11.09 7.40
N THR A 380 -8.52 -10.76 6.11
CA THR A 380 -9.75 -10.18 5.54
C THR A 380 -10.96 -11.10 5.77
N GLY A 381 -10.72 -12.41 5.92
CA GLY A 381 -11.74 -13.46 5.96
C GLY A 381 -12.23 -13.88 4.57
N TRP A 382 -11.78 -13.23 3.50
CA TRP A 382 -12.23 -13.48 2.13
C TRP A 382 -11.36 -14.48 1.40
N TYR A 383 -10.06 -14.49 1.72
CA TYR A 383 -9.04 -15.24 1.01
C TYR A 383 -8.34 -16.26 1.91
N LEU A 384 -7.75 -17.26 1.27
CA LEU A 384 -6.64 -18.06 1.78
C LEU A 384 -5.39 -17.63 1.03
N ALA A 385 -4.29 -17.41 1.74
CA ALA A 385 -3.04 -16.95 1.13
C ALA A 385 -2.09 -18.11 0.82
N ASN A 386 -1.47 -18.09 -0.35
CA ASN A 386 -0.38 -18.98 -0.69
C ASN A 386 0.96 -18.35 -0.32
N TYR A 387 1.48 -18.68 0.86
CA TYR A 387 2.73 -18.13 1.39
C TYR A 387 3.97 -18.46 0.54
N THR A 388 3.92 -19.45 -0.37
CA THR A 388 5.02 -19.70 -1.32
C THR A 388 5.18 -18.59 -2.34
N MET A 389 4.19 -17.71 -2.48
CA MET A 389 4.24 -16.53 -3.35
C MET A 389 4.88 -15.32 -2.66
N SER A 390 5.24 -15.43 -1.38
CA SER A 390 6.05 -14.42 -0.70
C SER A 390 7.38 -14.26 -1.44
N HIS A 391 7.78 -13.03 -1.68
CA HIS A 391 9.15 -12.78 -2.10
C HIS A 391 10.10 -13.00 -0.92
N ASP A 392 11.39 -13.18 -1.24
CA ASP A 392 12.44 -13.09 -0.24
C ASP A 392 12.48 -11.66 0.31
N PHE A 393 12.10 -11.52 1.58
CA PHE A 393 11.92 -10.26 2.28
C PHE A 393 12.64 -10.35 3.63
N SER A 394 13.77 -9.65 3.74
CA SER A 394 14.68 -9.75 4.88
C SER A 394 14.64 -8.53 5.79
N TRP A 395 14.05 -7.41 5.35
CA TRP A 395 13.98 -6.19 6.15
C TRP A 395 13.22 -6.43 7.46
N GLY A 396 13.91 -6.26 8.58
CA GLY A 396 13.35 -6.49 9.91
C GLY A 396 13.35 -7.95 10.39
N GLY A 397 13.67 -8.90 9.50
CA GLY A 397 13.65 -10.33 9.82
C GLY A 397 14.62 -10.67 10.97
N GLY A 398 14.09 -11.20 12.08
CA GLY A 398 14.87 -11.59 13.24
C GLY A 398 15.54 -10.45 14.03
N LEU A 399 15.13 -9.19 13.83
CA LEU A 399 15.76 -8.04 14.48
C LEU A 399 15.19 -7.71 15.88
N GLY A 400 14.22 -8.50 16.35
CA GLY A 400 13.69 -8.44 17.71
C GLY A 400 12.70 -7.32 17.97
N CYS A 401 12.30 -7.21 19.23
CA CYS A 401 11.24 -6.32 19.66
C CYS A 401 11.60 -4.83 19.63
N SER A 402 12.86 -4.47 19.88
CA SER A 402 13.29 -3.06 19.80
C SER A 402 13.23 -2.54 18.36
N PHE A 403 13.60 -3.35 17.38
CA PHE A 403 13.39 -3.01 15.97
C PHE A 403 11.90 -2.81 15.67
N ALA A 404 11.06 -3.75 16.12
CA ALA A 404 9.64 -3.75 15.76
C ALA A 404 8.86 -2.59 16.41
N MET A 405 9.13 -2.28 17.69
CA MET A 405 8.27 -1.41 18.51
C MET A 405 8.93 -0.12 19.03
N ALA A 406 10.26 0.02 18.97
CA ALA A 406 10.97 1.20 19.45
C ALA A 406 11.44 2.10 18.29
N SER A 407 12.04 3.25 18.65
CA SER A 407 12.66 4.12 17.66
C SER A 407 13.91 3.47 17.07
N CYS A 408 14.29 3.86 15.84
CA CYS A 408 15.53 3.37 15.24
C CYS A 408 16.76 3.80 16.05
N LEU A 409 16.74 4.94 16.74
CA LEU A 409 17.79 5.32 17.67
C LEU A 409 17.97 4.27 18.76
N GLU A 410 16.89 3.88 19.42
CA GLU A 410 16.95 2.90 20.51
C GLU A 410 17.48 1.54 20.03
N TYR A 411 16.97 1.05 18.90
CA TYR A 411 17.50 -0.16 18.27
C TYR A 411 19.00 -0.05 17.97
N MET A 412 19.45 1.05 17.35
CA MET A 412 20.85 1.24 17.00
C MET A 412 21.76 1.30 18.24
N LEU A 413 21.29 1.92 19.33
CA LEU A 413 22.02 1.94 20.60
C LEU A 413 22.13 0.54 21.21
N GLU A 414 21.04 -0.23 21.21
CA GLU A 414 21.04 -1.61 21.70
C GLU A 414 22.01 -2.50 20.90
N GLN A 415 21.98 -2.42 19.57
CA GLN A 415 22.91 -3.19 18.73
C GLN A 415 24.37 -2.82 19.02
N ARG A 416 24.68 -1.53 19.18
CA ARG A 416 26.04 -1.07 19.55
C ARG A 416 26.47 -1.59 20.90
N GLN A 417 25.59 -1.55 21.89
CA GLN A 417 25.87 -2.07 23.23
C GLN A 417 26.19 -3.56 23.21
N MET A 418 25.55 -4.32 22.31
CA MET A 418 25.82 -5.74 22.08
C MET A 418 27.02 -6.03 21.16
N GLY A 419 27.73 -5.00 20.68
CA GLY A 419 28.83 -5.17 19.71
C GLY A 419 28.39 -5.67 18.33
N ARG A 420 27.10 -5.48 17.98
CA ARG A 420 26.50 -5.90 16.70
C ARG A 420 26.45 -4.74 15.72
N GLN A 421 26.26 -5.06 14.44
CA GLN A 421 26.04 -4.04 13.41
C GLN A 421 24.66 -3.40 13.58
N ILE A 422 24.55 -2.09 13.33
CA ILE A 422 23.31 -1.31 13.45
C ILE A 422 22.36 -1.46 12.25
N ASN A 423 22.68 -2.37 11.33
CA ASN A 423 21.88 -2.64 10.14
C ASN A 423 20.43 -3.01 10.52
N PRO A 424 19.45 -2.65 9.69
CA PRO A 424 19.59 -2.04 8.37
C PRO A 424 19.75 -0.50 8.38
N PHE A 425 19.78 0.11 9.58
CA PHE A 425 20.00 1.54 9.72
C PHE A 425 21.48 1.92 9.59
N CYS A 426 21.77 3.20 9.41
CA CYS A 426 23.11 3.68 9.11
C CYS A 426 23.38 5.09 9.67
N GLN A 427 24.66 5.44 9.84
CA GLN A 427 25.11 6.75 10.38
C GLN A 427 25.90 7.59 9.36
N GLN A 428 26.17 7.04 8.17
CA GLN A 428 27.07 7.66 7.21
C GLN A 428 26.38 8.79 6.43
N ILE A 429 26.84 10.04 6.61
CA ILE A 429 26.35 11.18 5.82
C ILE A 429 27.01 11.15 4.44
N GLN A 430 26.20 11.24 3.37
CA GLN A 430 26.74 11.40 2.02
C GLN A 430 27.37 12.78 1.85
N PRO A 431 28.52 12.91 1.15
CA PRO A 431 29.13 14.20 0.86
C PRO A 431 28.15 15.15 0.13
N PRO A 432 28.25 16.48 0.33
CA PRO A 432 27.47 17.44 -0.44
C PRO A 432 27.73 17.29 -1.95
N LEU A 433 26.73 17.58 -2.79
CA LEU A 433 26.79 17.44 -4.25
C LEU A 433 28.04 18.07 -4.91
N HIS A 434 28.49 19.23 -4.42
CA HIS A 434 29.71 19.88 -4.94
C HIS A 434 31.02 19.13 -4.64
N ARG A 435 31.02 18.17 -3.70
CA ARG A 435 32.15 17.28 -3.41
C ARG A 435 31.95 15.86 -3.93
N THR A 436 30.74 15.46 -4.31
CA THR A 436 30.51 14.12 -4.86
C THR A 436 31.18 13.93 -6.23
N GLU A 437 31.47 15.02 -6.95
CA GLU A 437 32.27 14.98 -8.20
C GLU A 437 33.73 14.58 -7.93
N ASP A 438 34.30 14.97 -6.78
CA ASP A 438 35.70 14.69 -6.42
C ASP A 438 35.87 13.40 -5.58
N THR A 439 34.89 13.07 -4.73
CA THR A 439 35.01 12.01 -3.72
C THR A 439 34.14 10.77 -3.97
N GLY A 440 33.22 10.85 -4.94
CA GLY A 440 32.26 9.79 -5.23
C GLY A 440 31.16 9.62 -4.16
N VAL A 441 30.12 8.86 -4.50
CA VAL A 441 29.07 8.44 -3.55
C VAL A 441 29.66 7.35 -2.65
N GLN A 442 29.47 7.47 -1.33
CA GLN A 442 29.93 6.43 -0.42
C GLN A 442 28.95 5.26 -0.43
N VAL A 443 29.40 4.14 -1.00
CA VAL A 443 28.59 2.94 -1.21
C VAL A 443 29.06 1.83 -0.27
N SER A 444 28.11 1.07 0.27
CA SER A 444 28.38 -0.12 1.09
C SER A 444 27.55 -1.29 0.58
N CYS A 445 27.94 -2.51 0.95
CA CYS A 445 27.06 -3.66 0.74
C CYS A 445 25.77 -3.45 1.53
N THR A 446 24.66 -3.75 0.89
CA THR A 446 23.35 -3.77 1.56
C THR A 446 23.29 -4.87 2.62
N PRO A 447 22.45 -4.73 3.66
CA PRO A 447 22.41 -5.67 4.78
C PRO A 447 22.15 -7.13 4.39
N ASP A 448 21.47 -7.38 3.26
CA ASP A 448 21.23 -8.72 2.73
C ASP A 448 22.45 -9.31 1.98
N GLY A 449 23.49 -8.51 1.76
CA GLY A 449 24.70 -8.88 1.02
C GLY A 449 24.50 -9.04 -0.49
N VAL A 450 23.33 -8.71 -1.03
CA VAL A 450 22.98 -9.02 -2.43
C VAL A 450 23.28 -7.85 -3.36
N SER A 451 23.35 -6.62 -2.86
CA SER A 451 23.52 -5.42 -3.67
C SER A 451 24.37 -4.34 -3.00
N TYR A 452 24.71 -3.29 -3.74
CA TYR A 452 25.31 -2.08 -3.21
C TYR A 452 24.24 -1.02 -2.91
N GLY A 453 24.41 -0.27 -1.84
CA GLY A 453 23.53 0.82 -1.45
C GLY A 453 24.28 1.95 -0.76
N PHE A 454 23.60 3.08 -0.58
CA PHE A 454 24.15 4.23 0.13
C PHE A 454 23.29 4.54 1.35
N CYS A 455 23.91 5.04 2.42
CA CYS A 455 23.15 5.51 3.56
C CYS A 455 22.35 6.76 3.19
N ASN A 456 21.03 6.74 3.33
CA ASN A 456 20.15 7.85 2.96
C ASN A 456 20.07 8.96 4.02
N LEU A 457 21.10 9.08 4.87
CA LEU A 457 21.22 10.14 5.87
C LEU A 457 21.63 11.45 5.21
N ILE A 458 20.87 12.52 5.46
CA ILE A 458 21.06 13.83 4.81
C ILE A 458 20.92 14.99 5.80
N HIS A 459 21.33 16.18 5.36
CA HIS A 459 20.94 17.45 5.97
C HIS A 459 19.65 17.97 5.33
N HIS A 460 18.60 18.10 6.15
CA HIS A 460 17.33 18.69 5.78
C HIS A 460 17.40 20.23 5.79
N PRO A 461 16.67 20.91 4.89
CA PRO A 461 16.65 22.38 4.83
C PRO A 461 15.89 23.00 6.02
N LYS A 462 15.04 22.21 6.67
CA LYS A 462 14.20 22.60 7.79
C LYS A 462 14.47 21.65 8.96
N PRO A 463 14.34 22.13 10.20
CA PRO A 463 14.41 21.28 11.38
C PRO A 463 13.39 20.14 11.32
N LEU A 464 13.82 18.96 11.76
CA LEU A 464 12.97 17.79 11.96
C LEU A 464 12.12 17.95 13.22
N PRO A 465 10.96 17.28 13.31
CA PRO A 465 10.25 17.11 14.57
C PRO A 465 11.17 16.50 15.64
N ARG A 466 11.05 16.95 16.89
CA ARG A 466 11.99 16.60 17.98
C ARG A 466 12.05 15.09 18.22
N GLU A 467 10.91 14.41 18.09
CA GLU A 467 10.76 12.96 18.20
C GLU A 467 11.55 12.18 17.13
N TYR A 468 11.94 12.82 16.03
CA TYR A 468 12.68 12.22 14.92
C TYR A 468 14.12 12.74 14.78
N VAL A 469 14.62 13.44 15.81
CA VAL A 469 16.04 13.82 15.90
C VAL A 469 16.80 12.71 16.60
N TYR A 470 17.65 11.99 15.88
CA TYR A 470 18.37 10.81 16.40
C TYR A 470 19.87 11.04 16.66
N PHE A 471 20.41 12.13 16.12
CA PHE A 471 21.85 12.39 16.10
C PHE A 471 22.22 13.63 16.91
N VAL A 472 23.43 13.60 17.47
CA VAL A 472 24.08 14.71 18.16
C VAL A 472 25.41 15.03 17.50
N GLN A 473 25.92 16.23 17.77
CA GLN A 473 27.25 16.65 17.32
C GLN A 473 28.31 15.73 17.94
N GLY A 474 29.04 14.98 17.10
CA GLY A 474 30.10 14.08 17.55
C GLY A 474 31.36 14.80 18.03
N ARG A 475 32.35 14.09 18.57
CA ARG A 475 33.63 14.72 18.98
C ARG A 475 34.47 15.08 17.75
N GLN A 476 35.14 16.25 17.77
CA GLN A 476 36.05 16.65 16.68
C GLN A 476 37.23 15.68 16.59
N SER A 477 37.41 15.06 15.42
CA SER A 477 38.64 14.34 15.08
C SER A 477 39.73 15.35 14.68
N PHE A 478 40.92 15.24 15.28
CA PHE A 478 42.06 16.11 14.99
C PHE A 478 42.56 16.04 13.52
N ASN A 479 42.12 15.04 12.75
CA ASN A 479 42.61 14.76 11.39
C ASN A 479 41.60 15.01 10.27
N THR A 480 40.36 15.39 10.56
CA THR A 480 39.34 15.65 9.53
C THR A 480 38.55 16.92 9.82
N SER A 481 38.39 17.78 8.82
CA SER A 481 37.53 18.97 8.89
C SER A 481 36.02 18.66 8.91
N PHE A 482 35.64 17.38 8.96
CA PHE A 482 34.27 16.90 9.04
C PHE A 482 34.02 16.23 10.39
N GLN A 483 32.94 16.64 11.05
CA GLN A 483 32.45 16.10 12.31
C GLN A 483 31.31 15.14 11.97
N GLU A 484 31.54 13.83 12.10
CA GLU A 484 30.49 12.85 11.85
C GLU A 484 29.41 12.94 12.95
N PRO A 485 28.13 12.78 12.59
CA PRO A 485 27.05 12.75 13.57
C PRO A 485 27.21 11.52 14.46
N GLU A 486 27.06 11.68 15.77
CA GLU A 486 27.01 10.57 16.72
C GLU A 486 25.56 10.23 17.08
N LEU A 487 25.29 8.97 17.40
CA LEU A 487 23.98 8.58 17.96
C LEU A 487 23.80 9.27 19.31
N ALA A 488 22.61 9.82 19.56
CA ALA A 488 22.31 10.38 20.87
C ALA A 488 22.33 9.27 21.94
N GLY A 489 23.18 9.38 22.96
CA GLY A 489 23.36 8.35 23.99
C GLY A 489 22.22 8.30 25.00
N GLY A 490 21.10 7.68 24.64
CA GLY A 490 19.90 7.53 25.47
C GLY A 490 20.18 7.43 26.98
N PHE A 491 19.63 8.37 27.75
CA PHE A 491 19.77 8.56 29.20
C PHE A 491 21.20 8.59 29.77
N GLY A 492 21.69 9.83 29.95
CA GLY A 492 22.71 10.19 30.93
C GLY A 492 24.15 10.25 30.38
N THR A 493 24.77 11.40 30.58
CA THR A 493 26.23 11.64 30.67
C THR A 493 27.09 11.84 29.40
N ASP A 494 26.57 12.38 28.30
CA ASP A 494 27.37 13.27 27.43
C ASP A 494 26.46 13.97 26.40
N ARG A 495 25.95 15.17 26.71
CA ARG A 495 25.04 15.89 25.79
C ARG A 495 25.84 16.58 24.68
N GLY A 496 26.18 15.83 23.63
CA GLY A 496 26.39 16.42 22.32
C GLY A 496 25.15 17.23 21.92
N LYS A 497 25.33 18.37 21.24
CA LYS A 497 24.21 19.22 20.80
C LYS A 497 23.35 18.46 19.78
N PRO A 498 22.02 18.35 19.94
CA PRO A 498 21.15 17.72 18.95
C PRO A 498 21.31 18.32 17.55
N LEU A 499 21.31 17.48 16.53
CA LEU A 499 21.42 17.87 15.13
C LEU A 499 20.03 17.92 14.49
N ASP A 500 19.33 19.03 14.70
CA ASP A 500 17.91 19.18 14.31
C ASP A 500 17.63 19.04 12.82
N THR A 501 18.65 19.16 11.97
CA THR A 501 18.52 19.03 10.51
C THR A 501 19.08 17.71 9.98
N VAL A 502 19.58 16.82 10.82
CA VAL A 502 20.22 15.57 10.38
C VAL A 502 19.29 14.39 10.61
N GLY A 503 18.92 13.69 9.54
CA GLY A 503 18.08 12.50 9.61
C GLY A 503 17.94 11.81 8.25
N GLY A 504 17.32 10.63 8.25
CA GLY A 504 17.03 9.89 7.04
C GLY A 504 16.21 10.72 6.04
N LYS A 505 16.45 10.52 4.74
CA LYS A 505 15.78 11.26 3.67
C LYS A 505 14.26 11.07 3.64
N ILE A 506 13.76 9.94 4.13
CA ILE A 506 12.37 9.52 3.95
C ILE A 506 11.56 9.75 5.23
N ALA A 507 10.66 10.75 5.19
CA ALA A 507 9.76 11.06 6.31
C ALA A 507 8.87 9.88 6.72
N LEU A 508 8.38 9.11 5.74
CA LEU A 508 7.57 7.91 5.98
C LEU A 508 8.33 6.81 6.73
N ALA A 509 9.67 6.84 6.72
CA ALA A 509 10.47 5.95 7.54
C ALA A 509 10.76 6.56 8.92
N ASN A 510 9.92 7.49 9.39
CA ASN A 510 10.13 8.29 10.60
C ASN A 510 11.51 8.96 10.65
N TYR A 511 12.02 9.39 9.49
CA TYR A 511 13.38 9.92 9.31
C TYR A 511 14.50 8.98 9.81
N CYS A 512 14.24 7.69 9.95
CA CYS A 512 15.27 6.72 10.25
C CYS A 512 16.18 6.53 9.03
N PRO A 513 17.50 6.72 9.16
CA PRO A 513 18.42 6.52 8.06
C PRO A 513 18.71 5.05 7.82
N TYR A 514 18.70 4.62 6.57
CA TYR A 514 18.96 3.25 6.17
C TYR A 514 19.70 3.16 4.85
N TYR A 515 20.28 1.99 4.58
CA TYR A 515 20.94 1.72 3.30
C TYR A 515 19.90 1.59 2.18
N GLN A 516 19.83 2.60 1.31
CA GLN A 516 18.99 2.60 0.14
C GLN A 516 19.74 1.94 -1.03
N LEU A 517 19.10 0.95 -1.65
CA LEU A 517 19.64 0.22 -2.79
C LEU A 517 19.90 1.16 -3.98
N LEU A 518 21.08 1.03 -4.59
CA LEU A 518 21.33 1.52 -5.95
C LEU A 518 20.73 0.51 -6.91
N CYS A 519 20.00 0.97 -7.93
CA CYS A 519 19.47 0.08 -8.96
C CYS A 519 20.59 -0.81 -9.51
N ARG A 520 20.38 -2.12 -9.56
CA ARG A 520 21.06 -2.95 -10.55
C ARG A 520 20.58 -2.44 -11.92
N THR A 521 21.48 -1.81 -12.67
CA THR A 521 21.26 -1.47 -14.08
C THR A 521 21.06 -2.72 -14.90
#